data_AF-A0A084W603-F1
#
_entry.id   AF-A0A084W603-F1
#
_cell.length_a   1.000
_cell.length_b   1.000
_cell.length_c   1.000
_cell.angle_alpha   90.00
_cell.angle_beta   90.00
_cell.angle_gamma   90.00
#
_symmetry.space_group_name_H-M   'P 1'
#
loop_
_entity.id
_entity.type
_entity.pdbx_description
1 polymer ?
#
loop_
_entity_poly.entity_id
_entity_poly.type
_entity_poly.pdbx_seq_one_letter_code
_entity_poly.pdbx_strand_id
1 'polypeptide(L)'
;MVDGLQCLELDRHAYGPVLTSKMFCAGGRPGVSACKGDSGGGMFFSKNDTWYISGIVAFIPKRYDASCDSTKYTVFTKVSKYHQWILGAMNTRRYSKDLEPCKHNFVASKTLCNAANKFDHSFLLVGHLNGIRRVPMNGDSDVNIITGDNIASLDHDCSKGRVYWLTNRRSEIWSAKYDGTDKKLFISEGRNSFVIAVDWISRRLYWSDYEKNAIHVASLDNPDLRSILISDLNRPISIAVDPYRGKLYWVERSRTESSSIEIQIVSSNLDGTERQILISGPQIAYSSDIRVSMTTGELCYIDSLKIDCIDTKNKKIQTIGSNLRNPFGLAVTDDSMYWTSGLLPSDKIERIDLHGVQQEPIPIPYSIVYSMTAVTSTCPLFSNACSTDNGGCPENTICLINPRIQSGRNCIKIKN
;
A
#
# COMPACT_ATOMS: atom_id res chain seq x y z
N MET A 1 19.31 16.57 -36.95
CA MET A 1 17.98 16.22 -36.44
C MET A 1 17.00 16.60 -37.53
N VAL A 2 16.02 15.76 -37.80
CA VAL A 2 14.92 16.04 -38.73
C VAL A 2 13.60 15.85 -38.00
N ASP A 3 12.59 16.62 -38.39
CA ASP A 3 11.25 16.43 -37.85
C ASP A 3 10.62 15.13 -38.38
N GLY A 4 9.46 14.76 -37.82
CA GLY A 4 8.81 13.51 -38.17
C GLY A 4 8.26 13.48 -39.60
N LEU A 5 7.86 14.63 -40.16
CA LEU A 5 7.36 14.72 -41.53
C LEU A 5 8.48 14.38 -42.52
N GLN A 6 9.67 14.95 -42.29
CA GLN A 6 10.84 14.68 -43.11
C GLN A 6 11.30 13.22 -43.02
N CYS A 7 11.08 12.52 -41.91
CA CYS A 7 11.31 11.07 -41.84
C CYS A 7 10.32 10.29 -42.72
N LEU A 8 9.04 10.66 -42.66
CA LEU A 8 7.98 10.00 -43.42
C LEU A 8 8.17 10.18 -44.92
N GLU A 9 8.66 11.33 -45.36
CA GLU A 9 8.99 11.60 -46.75
C GLU A 9 10.14 10.72 -47.27
N LEU A 10 11.10 10.36 -46.40
CA LEU A 10 12.23 9.53 -46.79
C LEU A 10 11.89 8.05 -46.93
N ASP A 11 11.09 7.51 -46.02
CA ASP A 11 10.66 6.11 -46.08
C ASP A 11 9.35 5.89 -45.32
N ARG A 12 8.24 6.15 -46.01
CA ARG A 12 6.91 6.01 -45.43
C ARG A 12 6.60 4.59 -44.96
N HIS A 13 7.19 3.57 -45.58
CA HIS A 13 7.00 2.18 -45.17
C HIS A 13 7.71 1.87 -43.85
N ALA A 14 8.91 2.41 -43.65
CA ALA A 14 9.68 2.18 -42.43
C ALA A 14 9.14 2.97 -41.22
N TYR A 15 8.68 4.22 -41.41
CA TYR A 15 8.30 5.10 -40.29
C TYR A 15 6.80 5.27 -40.11
N GLY A 16 6.02 5.22 -41.20
CA GLY A 16 4.57 5.49 -41.20
C GLY A 16 3.73 4.76 -40.17
N PRO A 17 3.95 3.45 -39.93
CA PRO A 17 3.11 2.69 -39.00
C PRO A 17 3.27 3.07 -37.52
N VAL A 18 4.38 3.71 -37.12
CA VAL A 18 4.79 3.84 -35.71
C VAL A 18 5.20 5.25 -35.30
N LEU A 19 5.46 6.16 -36.25
CA LEU A 19 5.89 7.52 -35.95
C LEU A 19 4.74 8.35 -35.37
N THR A 20 5.02 9.12 -34.31
CA THR A 20 4.05 10.04 -33.70
C THR A 20 4.59 11.47 -33.59
N SER A 21 3.72 12.45 -33.32
CA SER A 21 4.14 13.85 -33.07
C SER A 21 5.10 14.02 -31.88
N LYS A 22 5.16 13.01 -30.99
CA LYS A 22 6.05 12.93 -29.84
C LYS A 22 7.44 12.37 -30.17
N MET A 23 7.71 12.06 -31.43
CA MET A 23 8.98 11.51 -31.90
C MET A 23 9.66 12.44 -32.90
N PHE A 24 10.95 12.24 -33.11
CA PHE A 24 11.76 12.84 -34.18
C PHE A 24 12.80 11.83 -34.65
N CYS A 25 13.48 12.12 -35.76
CA CYS A 25 14.56 11.26 -36.22
C CYS A 25 15.89 12.00 -36.27
N ALA A 26 16.97 11.25 -36.07
CA ALA A 26 18.32 11.73 -36.22
C ALA A 26 19.22 10.60 -36.70
N GLY A 27 20.29 10.96 -37.41
CA GLY A 27 21.22 10.02 -38.02
C GLY A 27 21.67 10.51 -39.39
N GLY A 28 21.95 9.59 -40.30
CA GLY A 28 22.38 9.89 -41.69
C GLY A 28 23.88 10.17 -41.84
N ARG A 29 24.67 9.90 -40.78
CA ARG A 29 26.14 9.87 -40.85
C ARG A 29 26.62 8.43 -40.69
N PRO A 30 27.51 7.94 -41.56
CA PRO A 30 28.08 6.60 -41.44
C PRO A 30 28.66 6.36 -40.03
N GLY A 31 28.30 5.24 -39.41
CA GLY A 31 28.83 4.84 -38.09
C GLY A 31 28.16 5.47 -36.86
N VAL A 32 27.10 6.28 -37.03
CA VAL A 32 26.42 6.99 -35.92
C VAL A 32 24.97 6.51 -35.73
N SER A 33 24.63 5.31 -36.20
CA SER A 33 23.31 4.70 -36.04
C SER A 33 23.22 3.85 -34.78
N ALA A 34 22.01 3.76 -34.23
CA ALA A 34 21.72 3.05 -32.99
C ALA A 34 21.66 1.51 -33.08
N CYS A 35 22.50 0.91 -33.92
CA CYS A 35 22.44 -0.52 -34.22
C CYS A 35 23.27 -1.41 -33.27
N LYS A 36 23.94 -0.84 -32.26
CA LYS A 36 24.93 -1.54 -31.43
C LYS A 36 24.58 -1.50 -29.94
N GLY A 37 23.40 -2.01 -29.59
CA GLY A 37 23.03 -2.22 -28.18
C GLY A 37 22.62 -0.96 -27.41
N ASP A 38 22.18 0.07 -28.11
CA ASP A 38 21.82 1.38 -27.56
C ASP A 38 20.32 1.67 -27.55
N SER A 39 19.51 0.61 -27.56
CA SER A 39 18.08 0.71 -27.21
C SER A 39 17.94 1.37 -25.84
N GLY A 40 17.22 2.49 -25.79
CA GLY A 40 17.08 3.31 -24.57
C GLY A 40 18.22 4.31 -24.33
N GLY A 41 19.20 4.41 -25.23
CA GLY A 41 20.27 5.41 -25.18
C GLY A 41 19.74 6.85 -25.35
N GLY A 42 20.40 7.81 -24.69
CA GLY A 42 20.05 9.22 -24.80
C GLY A 42 20.74 9.92 -25.97
N MET A 43 20.02 10.81 -26.64
CA MET A 43 20.59 11.79 -27.58
C MET A 43 20.84 13.10 -26.85
N PHE A 44 22.10 13.47 -26.73
CA PHE A 44 22.53 14.67 -26.00
C PHE A 44 23.09 15.73 -26.93
N PHE A 45 22.97 16.99 -26.53
CA PHE A 45 23.67 18.12 -27.14
C PHE A 45 24.28 18.99 -26.05
N SER A 46 25.46 19.55 -26.31
CA SER A 46 26.10 20.50 -25.41
C SER A 46 25.78 21.93 -25.83
N LYS A 47 25.44 22.78 -24.87
CA LYS A 47 25.32 24.23 -25.03
C LYS A 47 25.87 24.90 -23.78
N ASN A 48 26.86 25.78 -23.93
CA ASN A 48 27.53 26.48 -22.82
C ASN A 48 27.99 25.51 -21.72
N ASP A 49 28.76 24.48 -22.10
CA ASP A 49 29.28 23.42 -21.22
C ASP A 49 28.23 22.61 -20.43
N THR A 50 26.95 22.77 -20.76
CA THR A 50 25.84 22.00 -20.18
C THR A 50 25.31 21.01 -21.20
N TRP A 51 25.24 19.73 -20.81
CA TRP A 51 24.67 18.67 -21.62
C TRP A 51 23.16 18.57 -21.42
N TYR A 52 22.41 18.64 -22.51
CA TYR A 52 20.96 18.51 -22.53
C TYR A 52 20.57 17.24 -23.26
N ILE A 53 19.70 16.44 -22.65
CA ILE A 53 19.08 15.31 -23.33
C ILE A 53 17.89 15.81 -24.17
N SER A 54 17.91 15.52 -25.47
CA SER A 54 16.83 15.87 -26.39
C SER A 54 15.89 14.70 -26.67
N GLY A 55 16.42 13.49 -26.68
CA GLY A 55 15.67 12.30 -27.07
C GLY A 55 16.19 11.03 -26.44
N ILE A 56 15.35 9.99 -26.44
CA ILE A 56 15.71 8.63 -26.03
C ILE A 56 15.42 7.72 -27.23
N VAL A 57 16.37 6.84 -27.58
CA VAL A 57 16.23 5.89 -28.70
C VAL A 57 14.94 5.09 -28.51
N ALA A 58 14.01 5.23 -29.45
CA ALA A 58 12.73 4.53 -29.46
C ALA A 58 12.81 3.27 -30.31
N PHE A 59 13.17 3.42 -31.58
CA PHE A 59 13.34 2.31 -32.51
C PHE A 59 14.19 2.70 -33.72
N ILE A 60 14.58 1.69 -34.50
CA ILE A 60 15.30 1.84 -35.77
C ILE A 60 14.65 0.92 -36.79
N PRO A 61 14.54 1.34 -38.06
CA PRO A 61 14.13 0.47 -39.14
C PRO A 61 15.00 -0.79 -39.25
N LYS A 62 14.36 -1.91 -39.61
CA LYS A 62 15.04 -3.17 -39.87
C LYS A 62 15.13 -3.44 -41.37
N ARG A 63 16.14 -4.21 -41.77
CA ARG A 63 16.29 -4.79 -43.10
C ARG A 63 15.40 -6.03 -43.23
N TYR A 64 15.31 -6.58 -44.44
CA TYR A 64 14.51 -7.78 -44.75
C TYR A 64 14.91 -9.01 -43.95
N ASP A 65 16.18 -9.14 -43.59
CA ASP A 65 16.73 -10.20 -42.74
C ASP A 65 16.55 -9.92 -41.23
N ALA A 66 15.71 -8.93 -40.88
CA ALA A 66 15.48 -8.41 -39.53
C ALA A 66 16.71 -7.78 -38.85
N SER A 67 17.83 -7.62 -39.55
CA SER A 67 19.00 -6.91 -39.05
C SER A 67 18.76 -5.40 -38.98
N CYS A 68 19.50 -4.71 -38.11
CA CYS A 68 19.35 -3.26 -37.95
C CYS A 68 19.84 -2.52 -39.20
N ASP A 69 19.03 -1.59 -39.73
CA ASP A 69 19.42 -0.81 -40.90
C ASP A 69 20.13 0.49 -40.51
N SER A 70 21.46 0.43 -40.40
CA SER A 70 22.29 1.57 -40.02
C SER A 70 22.35 2.71 -41.05
N THR A 71 21.77 2.51 -42.24
CA THR A 71 21.69 3.52 -43.29
C THR A 71 20.50 4.46 -43.10
N LYS A 72 19.54 4.10 -42.25
CA LYS A 72 18.31 4.85 -41.99
C LYS A 72 18.43 5.71 -40.74
N TYR A 73 17.49 6.64 -40.58
CA TYR A 73 17.44 7.44 -39.35
C TYR A 73 17.01 6.59 -38.16
N THR A 74 17.62 6.86 -37.01
CA THR A 74 17.14 6.38 -35.72
C THR A 74 16.01 7.27 -35.25
N VAL A 75 14.96 6.67 -34.70
CA VAL A 75 13.81 7.40 -34.15
C VAL A 75 13.98 7.56 -32.65
N PHE A 76 13.76 8.80 -32.17
CA PHE A 76 13.89 9.19 -30.78
C PHE A 76 12.57 9.72 -30.24
N THR A 77 12.25 9.34 -29.00
CA THR A 77 11.17 9.95 -28.20
C THR A 77 11.61 11.34 -27.75
N LYS A 78 10.83 12.39 -28.04
CA LYS A 78 11.11 13.78 -27.61
C LYS A 78 10.98 13.91 -26.10
N VAL A 79 12.08 14.05 -25.37
CA VAL A 79 12.06 14.21 -23.90
C VAL A 79 11.21 15.42 -23.48
N SER A 80 11.28 16.52 -24.23
CA SER A 80 10.52 17.74 -23.96
C SER A 80 9.00 17.54 -23.95
N LYS A 81 8.47 16.56 -24.71
CA LYS A 81 7.03 16.25 -24.72
C LYS A 81 6.56 15.50 -23.46
N TYR A 82 7.50 14.99 -22.68
CA TYR A 82 7.25 14.27 -21.43
C TYR A 82 7.81 15.00 -20.22
N HIS A 83 8.34 16.22 -20.38
CA HIS A 83 8.98 16.99 -19.31
C HIS A 83 8.12 17.08 -18.03
N GLN A 84 6.82 17.35 -18.16
CA GLN A 84 5.90 17.42 -17.01
C GLN A 84 5.76 16.07 -16.29
N TRP A 85 5.64 14.97 -17.04
CA TRP A 85 5.60 13.62 -16.47
C TRP A 85 6.94 13.25 -15.83
N ILE A 86 8.06 13.59 -16.47
CA ILE A 86 9.42 13.34 -15.96
C ILE A 86 9.65 14.11 -14.66
N LEU A 87 9.29 15.39 -14.59
CA LEU A 87 9.38 16.15 -13.34
C LEU A 87 8.46 15.56 -12.25
N GLY A 88 7.25 15.17 -12.63
CA GLY A 88 6.33 14.45 -11.74
C GLY A 88 6.91 13.14 -11.22
N ALA A 89 7.69 12.40 -12.03
CA ALA A 89 8.30 11.13 -11.64
C ALA A 89 9.64 11.28 -10.90
N MET A 90 10.45 12.28 -11.25
CA MET A 90 11.79 12.48 -10.69
C MET A 90 11.79 13.29 -9.38
N ASN A 91 10.84 14.22 -9.21
CA ASN A 91 10.76 15.05 -8.01
C ASN A 91 9.32 15.53 -7.75
N THR A 92 8.46 14.56 -7.44
CA THR A 92 7.06 14.76 -7.02
C THR A 92 6.90 15.86 -5.97
N ARG A 93 7.84 15.97 -5.01
CA ARG A 93 7.81 16.99 -3.94
C ARG A 93 7.96 18.42 -4.48
N ARG A 94 8.92 18.67 -5.36
CA ARG A 94 9.16 20.03 -5.89
C ARG A 94 8.05 20.44 -6.86
N TYR A 95 7.63 19.53 -7.73
CA TYR A 95 6.55 19.78 -8.69
C TYR A 95 5.20 20.06 -8.01
N SER A 96 4.90 19.39 -6.89
CA SER A 96 3.66 19.63 -6.13
C SER A 96 3.68 20.95 -5.35
N LYS A 97 4.86 21.43 -4.92
CA LYS A 97 5.00 22.73 -4.21
C LYS A 97 4.71 23.94 -5.09
N ASP A 98 4.99 23.84 -6.38
CA ASP A 98 4.80 24.93 -7.33
C ASP A 98 3.33 25.07 -7.80
N LEU A 99 2.43 24.16 -7.38
CA LEU A 99 1.00 24.22 -7.66
C LEU A 99 0.26 25.08 -6.62
N GLU A 100 -0.73 25.87 -7.06
CA GLU A 100 -1.58 26.62 -6.13
C GLU A 100 -2.43 25.68 -5.25
N PRO A 101 -2.67 26.01 -3.96
CA PRO A 101 -3.50 25.20 -3.07
C PRO A 101 -4.91 25.00 -3.61
N CYS A 102 -5.45 23.77 -3.49
CA CYS A 102 -6.83 23.50 -3.92
C CYS A 102 -7.83 24.34 -3.11
N LYS A 103 -8.63 25.18 -3.77
CA LYS A 103 -9.72 25.94 -3.15
C LYS A 103 -11.02 25.14 -3.16
N HIS A 104 -11.77 25.21 -2.06
CA HIS A 104 -13.14 24.69 -1.89
C HIS A 104 -13.36 23.21 -2.23
N ASN A 105 -12.89 22.29 -1.37
CA ASN A 105 -13.37 20.90 -1.21
C ASN A 105 -13.60 20.03 -2.48
N PHE A 106 -13.10 20.43 -3.65
CA PHE A 106 -13.38 19.75 -4.91
C PHE A 106 -12.14 19.78 -5.80
N VAL A 107 -11.63 18.60 -6.14
CA VAL A 107 -10.65 18.42 -7.22
C VAL A 107 -11.45 18.09 -8.47
N ALA A 108 -11.81 19.10 -9.26
CA ALA A 108 -12.44 18.86 -10.55
C ALA A 108 -11.46 18.13 -11.47
N SER A 109 -11.98 17.11 -12.18
CA SER A 109 -11.28 16.39 -13.26
C SER A 109 -10.56 17.37 -14.19
N LYS A 110 -9.23 17.22 -14.30
CA LYS A 110 -8.30 18.03 -15.14
C LYS A 110 -7.75 19.34 -14.54
N THR A 111 -7.95 19.62 -13.25
CA THR A 111 -7.31 20.77 -12.57
C THR A 111 -6.11 20.29 -11.75
N LEU A 112 -4.93 20.86 -11.97
CA LEU A 112 -3.73 20.62 -11.17
C LEU A 112 -3.67 21.65 -10.04
N CYS A 113 -4.01 21.24 -8.81
CA CYS A 113 -3.86 22.05 -7.62
C CYS A 113 -3.14 21.25 -6.53
N ASN A 114 -2.45 21.94 -5.62
CA ASN A 114 -1.77 21.36 -4.49
C ASN A 114 -2.78 20.98 -3.41
N ALA A 115 -3.24 19.73 -3.43
CA ALA A 115 -4.01 19.16 -2.32
C ALA A 115 -3.14 18.98 -1.07
N ALA A 116 -1.82 18.82 -1.23
CA ALA A 116 -0.85 18.46 -0.19
C ALA A 116 -0.69 19.50 0.94
N ASN A 117 -1.10 20.75 0.76
CA ASN A 117 -1.20 21.70 1.89
C ASN A 117 -2.20 21.26 2.98
N LYS A 118 -2.99 20.19 2.74
CA LYS A 118 -3.81 19.50 3.74
C LYS A 118 -3.28 18.09 4.12
N PHE A 119 -2.21 17.57 3.49
CA PHE A 119 -1.73 16.17 3.61
C PHE A 119 -0.21 16.02 3.84
N ASP A 120 0.54 17.08 4.11
CA ASP A 120 2.02 17.04 4.19
C ASP A 120 2.62 16.38 5.47
N HIS A 121 1.78 15.88 6.39
CA HIS A 121 2.22 15.29 7.65
C HIS A 121 1.61 13.91 7.91
N SER A 122 2.36 13.03 8.58
CA SER A 122 1.87 11.74 9.04
C SER A 122 0.63 11.92 9.91
N PHE A 123 -0.34 11.01 9.76
CA PHE A 123 -1.62 11.09 10.45
C PHE A 123 -2.13 9.71 10.84
N LEU A 124 -3.02 9.68 11.81
CA LEU A 124 -3.77 8.49 12.21
C LEU A 124 -5.13 8.49 11.51
N LEU A 125 -5.52 7.36 10.94
CA LEU A 125 -6.91 7.09 10.60
C LEU A 125 -7.57 6.45 11.81
N VAL A 126 -8.62 7.08 12.31
CA VAL A 126 -9.29 6.70 13.56
C VAL A 126 -10.75 6.40 13.27
N GLY A 127 -11.13 5.14 13.45
CA GLY A 127 -12.49 4.63 13.32
C GLY A 127 -13.21 4.69 14.65
N HIS A 128 -14.35 5.37 14.68
CA HIS A 128 -15.18 5.53 15.87
C HIS A 128 -16.66 5.25 15.56
N LEU A 129 -17.52 5.39 16.56
CA LEU A 129 -18.95 5.05 16.47
C LEU A 129 -19.71 5.74 15.31
N ASN A 130 -19.29 6.94 14.91
CA ASN A 130 -20.01 7.77 13.94
C ASN A 130 -19.23 8.02 12.64
N GLY A 131 -18.10 7.35 12.45
CA GLY A 131 -17.34 7.48 11.21
C GLY A 131 -15.84 7.31 11.36
N ILE A 132 -15.12 7.84 10.37
CA ILE A 132 -13.66 7.82 10.33
C ILE A 132 -13.16 9.25 10.33
N ARG A 133 -12.14 9.50 11.15
CA ARG A 133 -11.46 10.80 11.24
C ARG A 133 -9.97 10.62 10.98
N ARG A 134 -9.38 11.68 10.45
CA ARG A 134 -7.97 11.80 10.19
C ARG A 134 -7.37 12.73 11.23
N VAL A 135 -6.52 12.19 12.09
CA VAL A 135 -5.90 12.92 13.20
C VAL A 135 -4.42 13.16 12.89
N PRO A 136 -4.01 14.40 12.59
CA PRO A 136 -2.61 14.74 12.37
C PRO A 136 -1.74 14.39 13.59
N MET A 137 -0.56 13.79 13.37
CA MET A 137 0.36 13.42 14.46
C MET A 137 1.16 14.61 15.02
N ASN A 138 1.13 15.75 14.34
CA ASN A 138 1.81 16.98 14.73
C ASN A 138 0.98 17.87 15.68
N GLY A 139 -0.24 17.45 16.05
CA GLY A 139 -1.14 18.22 16.91
C GLY A 139 -2.08 19.18 16.18
N ASP A 140 -2.06 19.21 14.85
CA ASP A 140 -3.06 19.97 14.08
C ASP A 140 -4.48 19.43 14.29
N SER A 141 -5.48 20.26 13.96
CA SER A 141 -6.89 19.87 14.07
C SER A 141 -7.23 18.66 13.20
N ASP A 142 -8.01 17.75 13.78
CA ASP A 142 -8.46 16.55 13.11
C ASP A 142 -9.56 16.84 12.07
N VAL A 143 -9.66 15.98 11.06
CA VAL A 143 -10.57 16.15 9.93
C VAL A 143 -11.49 14.94 9.83
N ASN A 144 -12.79 15.19 9.75
CA ASN A 144 -13.76 14.13 9.51
C ASN A 144 -13.75 13.72 8.03
N ILE A 145 -13.66 12.42 7.75
CA ILE A 145 -13.58 11.89 6.37
C ILE A 145 -14.81 11.06 5.99
N ILE A 146 -15.40 10.33 6.94
CA ILE A 146 -16.61 9.52 6.72
C ILE A 146 -17.56 9.78 7.89
N THR A 147 -18.85 9.98 7.61
CA THR A 147 -19.90 10.20 8.60
C THR A 147 -21.00 9.15 8.50
N GLY A 148 -21.56 8.75 9.65
CA GLY A 148 -22.77 7.92 9.73
C GLY A 148 -22.53 6.41 9.68
N ASP A 149 -21.27 5.99 9.53
CA ASP A 149 -20.88 4.58 9.55
C ASP A 149 -20.30 4.24 10.92
N ASN A 150 -20.79 3.15 11.52
CA ASN A 150 -20.22 2.61 12.76
C ASN A 150 -19.05 1.68 12.42
N ILE A 151 -17.84 2.13 12.69
CA ILE A 151 -16.60 1.47 12.25
C ILE A 151 -16.24 0.33 13.19
N ALA A 152 -16.02 -0.87 12.63
CA ALA A 152 -15.55 -2.03 13.37
C ALA A 152 -14.02 -2.16 13.29
N SER A 153 -13.50 -2.11 12.06
CA SER A 153 -12.08 -2.25 11.75
C SER A 153 -11.78 -1.41 10.51
N LEU A 154 -10.58 -0.86 10.44
CA LEU A 154 -10.08 -0.16 9.26
C LEU A 154 -8.62 -0.48 8.99
N ASP A 155 -8.24 -0.36 7.73
CA ASP A 155 -6.86 -0.34 7.30
C ASP A 155 -6.73 0.44 5.97
N HIS A 156 -5.51 0.61 5.47
CA HIS A 156 -5.22 1.60 4.47
C HIS A 156 -4.30 1.12 3.35
N ASP A 157 -4.49 1.74 2.19
CA ASP A 157 -3.66 1.60 1.00
C ASP A 157 -2.95 2.93 0.78
N CYS A 158 -1.75 3.05 1.34
CA CYS A 158 -0.95 4.26 1.22
C CYS A 158 -0.55 4.56 -0.24
N SER A 159 -0.49 3.54 -1.11
CA SER A 159 -0.07 3.69 -2.50
C SER A 159 -1.13 4.37 -3.37
N LYS A 160 -2.42 4.14 -3.08
CA LYS A 160 -3.56 4.77 -3.78
C LYS A 160 -4.28 5.83 -2.96
N GLY A 161 -3.84 6.07 -1.72
CA GLY A 161 -4.43 7.05 -0.82
C GLY A 161 -5.85 6.69 -0.39
N ARG A 162 -6.09 5.42 -0.07
CA ARG A 162 -7.43 4.89 0.25
C ARG A 162 -7.50 4.24 1.62
N VAL A 163 -8.64 4.40 2.27
CA VAL A 163 -9.01 3.65 3.46
C VAL A 163 -10.04 2.58 3.08
N TYR A 164 -9.95 1.43 3.72
CA TYR A 164 -10.95 0.37 3.69
C TYR A 164 -11.47 0.17 5.11
N TRP A 165 -12.75 -0.13 5.27
CA TRP A 165 -13.30 -0.36 6.61
C TRP A 165 -14.48 -1.32 6.61
N LEU A 166 -14.64 -2.00 7.74
CA LEU A 166 -15.82 -2.79 8.09
C LEU A 166 -16.80 -1.95 8.90
N THR A 167 -18.10 -2.18 8.66
CA THR A 167 -19.16 -1.58 9.46
C THR A 167 -19.81 -2.59 10.40
N ASN A 168 -20.04 -2.19 11.66
CA ASN A 168 -20.71 -3.02 12.67
C ASN A 168 -22.18 -3.36 12.33
N ARG A 169 -22.79 -2.63 11.38
CA ARG A 169 -24.23 -2.75 11.08
C ARG A 169 -24.55 -3.64 9.89
N ARG A 170 -23.67 -3.73 8.89
CA ARG A 170 -24.02 -4.29 7.57
C ARG A 170 -23.11 -5.40 7.08
N SER A 171 -22.06 -5.78 7.81
CA SER A 171 -21.10 -6.81 7.37
C SER A 171 -20.59 -6.57 5.94
N GLU A 172 -20.34 -5.31 5.62
CA GLU A 172 -19.87 -4.83 4.33
C GLU A 172 -18.49 -4.22 4.52
N ILE A 173 -17.62 -4.41 3.52
CA ILE A 173 -16.36 -3.68 3.43
C ILE A 173 -16.56 -2.50 2.47
N TRP A 174 -16.25 -1.31 2.96
CA TRP A 174 -16.36 -0.06 2.22
C TRP A 174 -14.97 0.51 1.94
N SER A 175 -14.88 1.41 0.96
CA SER A 175 -13.63 2.09 0.63
C SER A 175 -13.88 3.54 0.22
N ALA A 176 -12.95 4.44 0.55
CA ALA A 176 -12.93 5.84 0.15
C ALA A 176 -11.49 6.36 0.08
N LYS A 177 -11.29 7.51 -0.54
CA LYS A 177 -10.02 8.24 -0.44
C LYS A 177 -9.87 8.89 0.94
N TYR A 178 -8.66 9.28 1.32
CA TYR A 178 -8.38 9.96 2.60
C TYR A 178 -9.04 11.34 2.76
N ASP A 179 -9.64 11.89 1.70
CA ASP A 179 -10.46 13.11 1.74
C ASP A 179 -11.96 12.81 1.85
N GLY A 180 -12.35 11.54 1.94
CA GLY A 180 -13.74 11.08 1.99
C GLY A 180 -14.41 10.94 0.61
N THR A 181 -13.74 11.34 -0.47
CA THR A 181 -14.28 11.21 -1.83
C THR A 181 -14.19 9.78 -2.35
N ASP A 182 -14.92 9.47 -3.41
CA ASP A 182 -14.93 8.14 -4.04
C ASP A 182 -15.25 7.01 -3.03
N LYS A 183 -16.22 7.30 -2.14
CA LYS A 183 -16.83 6.32 -1.24
C LYS A 183 -17.61 5.32 -2.07
N LYS A 184 -17.29 4.03 -1.91
CA LYS A 184 -17.97 2.93 -2.59
C LYS A 184 -18.04 1.69 -1.72
N LEU A 185 -19.07 0.88 -1.94
CA LEU A 185 -19.14 -0.47 -1.44
C LEU A 185 -18.05 -1.29 -2.15
N PHE A 186 -17.21 -1.97 -1.37
CA PHE A 186 -16.09 -2.76 -1.89
C PHE A 186 -16.41 -4.27 -1.89
N ILE A 187 -16.94 -4.79 -0.78
CA ILE A 187 -17.43 -6.18 -0.67
C ILE A 187 -18.78 -6.17 0.06
N SER A 188 -19.81 -6.74 -0.59
CA SER A 188 -21.20 -6.81 -0.10
C SER A 188 -21.49 -8.01 0.82
N GLU A 189 -20.69 -9.08 0.74
CA GLU A 189 -20.93 -10.36 1.44
C GLU A 189 -19.86 -10.67 2.49
N GLY A 190 -19.41 -9.67 3.25
CA GLY A 190 -18.48 -9.86 4.35
C GLY A 190 -19.16 -10.32 5.65
N ARG A 191 -20.23 -11.15 5.57
CA ARG A 191 -21.05 -11.56 6.73
C ARG A 191 -20.16 -11.94 7.91
N ASN A 192 -20.29 -11.21 9.03
CA ASN A 192 -19.58 -11.47 10.29
C ASN A 192 -18.05 -11.35 10.24
N SER A 193 -17.55 -10.52 9.31
CA SER A 193 -16.15 -10.12 9.30
C SER A 193 -15.81 -9.25 10.51
N PHE A 194 -14.65 -9.49 11.13
CA PHE A 194 -14.27 -8.81 12.37
C PHE A 194 -13.15 -7.78 12.15
N VAL A 195 -12.08 -8.17 11.46
CA VAL A 195 -10.89 -7.33 11.24
C VAL A 195 -10.40 -7.45 9.79
N ILE A 196 -9.87 -6.35 9.24
CA ILE A 196 -9.25 -6.33 7.91
C ILE A 196 -7.76 -5.97 7.98
N ALA A 197 -7.02 -6.39 6.97
CA ALA A 197 -5.63 -5.99 6.74
C ALA A 197 -5.37 -5.82 5.25
N VAL A 198 -4.60 -4.79 4.89
CA VAL A 198 -4.35 -4.39 3.50
C VAL A 198 -2.88 -4.60 3.14
N ASP A 199 -2.63 -5.43 2.13
CA ASP A 199 -1.36 -5.46 1.42
C ASP A 199 -1.45 -4.51 0.21
N TRP A 200 -0.96 -3.29 0.41
CA TRP A 200 -0.97 -2.25 -0.63
C TRP A 200 -0.02 -2.54 -1.80
N ILE A 201 0.88 -3.51 -1.66
CA ILE A 201 1.98 -3.79 -2.59
C ILE A 201 1.61 -4.90 -3.54
N SER A 202 1.08 -6.01 -3.02
CA SER A 202 0.52 -7.09 -3.84
C SER A 202 -0.93 -6.82 -4.23
N ARG A 203 -1.50 -5.69 -3.79
CA ARG A 203 -2.89 -5.28 -4.06
C ARG A 203 -3.90 -6.29 -3.49
N ARG A 204 -3.78 -6.64 -2.20
CA ARG A 204 -4.66 -7.62 -1.53
C ARG A 204 -5.36 -7.04 -0.30
N LEU A 205 -6.59 -7.47 -0.10
CA LEU A 205 -7.35 -7.27 1.11
C LEU A 205 -7.55 -8.62 1.79
N TYR A 206 -7.21 -8.69 3.07
CA TYR A 206 -7.47 -9.84 3.92
C TYR A 206 -8.50 -9.47 4.98
N TRP A 207 -9.36 -10.42 5.35
CA TRP A 207 -10.28 -10.23 6.47
C TRP A 207 -10.54 -11.52 7.22
N SER A 208 -10.74 -11.41 8.53
CA SER A 208 -11.18 -12.53 9.36
C SER A 208 -12.69 -12.66 9.34
N ASP A 209 -13.20 -13.87 9.16
CA ASP A 209 -14.61 -14.24 9.28
C ASP A 209 -14.77 -15.11 10.55
N TYR A 210 -15.45 -14.54 11.54
CA TYR A 210 -15.64 -15.17 12.85
C TYR A 210 -16.56 -16.39 12.79
N GLU A 211 -17.59 -16.36 11.93
CA GLU A 211 -18.56 -17.45 11.84
C GLU A 211 -18.00 -18.63 11.05
N LYS A 212 -17.28 -18.36 9.97
CA LYS A 212 -16.65 -19.40 9.15
C LYS A 212 -15.32 -19.88 9.69
N ASN A 213 -14.81 -19.26 10.77
CA ASN A 213 -13.51 -19.59 11.33
C ASN A 213 -12.41 -19.58 10.26
N ALA A 214 -12.37 -18.49 9.48
CA ALA A 214 -11.57 -18.42 8.28
C ALA A 214 -10.93 -17.04 8.10
N ILE A 215 -9.85 -17.00 7.33
CA ILE A 215 -9.31 -15.77 6.74
C ILE A 215 -9.55 -15.83 5.24
N HIS A 216 -10.14 -14.76 4.72
CA HIS A 216 -10.39 -14.57 3.30
C HIS A 216 -9.37 -13.63 2.68
N VAL A 217 -9.28 -13.69 1.35
CA VAL A 217 -8.47 -12.78 0.55
C VAL A 217 -9.23 -12.31 -0.68
N ALA A 218 -9.05 -11.04 -1.07
CA ALA A 218 -9.55 -10.47 -2.30
C ALA A 218 -8.50 -9.58 -2.98
N SER A 219 -8.61 -9.41 -4.30
CA SER A 219 -7.85 -8.39 -5.01
C SER A 219 -8.41 -6.99 -4.73
N LEU A 220 -7.52 -6.03 -4.44
CA LEU A 220 -7.89 -4.62 -4.30
C LEU A 220 -8.34 -3.98 -5.62
N ASP A 221 -7.84 -4.52 -6.74
CA ASP A 221 -8.11 -3.97 -8.06
C ASP A 221 -9.33 -4.63 -8.72
N ASN A 222 -9.67 -5.86 -8.32
CA ASN A 222 -10.90 -6.56 -8.73
C ASN A 222 -11.50 -7.34 -7.54
N PRO A 223 -12.45 -6.76 -6.77
CA PRO A 223 -13.00 -7.39 -5.56
C PRO A 223 -13.80 -8.68 -5.80
N ASP A 224 -14.19 -8.96 -7.05
CA ASP A 224 -14.83 -10.23 -7.41
C ASP A 224 -13.83 -11.40 -7.43
N LEU A 225 -12.53 -11.11 -7.60
CA LEU A 225 -11.46 -12.09 -7.39
C LEU A 225 -11.20 -12.23 -5.89
N ARG A 226 -11.98 -13.10 -5.24
CA ARG A 226 -11.87 -13.39 -3.80
C ARG A 226 -12.03 -14.87 -3.48
N SER A 227 -11.46 -15.34 -2.38
CA SER A 227 -11.56 -16.73 -1.92
C SER A 227 -11.37 -16.83 -0.41
N ILE A 228 -11.79 -17.94 0.19
CA ILE A 228 -11.26 -18.38 1.50
C ILE A 228 -9.78 -18.75 1.28
N LEU A 229 -8.88 -18.14 2.05
CA LEU A 229 -7.45 -18.41 2.01
C LEU A 229 -7.07 -19.50 3.02
N ILE A 230 -7.59 -19.35 4.24
CA ILE A 230 -7.30 -20.21 5.38
C ILE A 230 -8.64 -20.59 6.02
N SER A 231 -8.88 -21.89 6.18
CA SER A 231 -10.00 -22.46 6.95
C SER A 231 -9.53 -23.06 8.27
N ASP A 232 -10.52 -23.48 9.07
CA ASP A 232 -10.35 -24.28 10.29
C ASP A 232 -9.55 -23.56 11.39
N LEU A 233 -9.78 -22.24 11.52
CA LEU A 233 -9.16 -21.41 12.56
C LEU A 233 -9.93 -21.45 13.87
N ASN A 234 -9.27 -21.10 14.98
CA ASN A 234 -9.96 -20.89 16.26
C ASN A 234 -10.26 -19.41 16.48
N ARG A 235 -11.44 -18.95 16.03
CA ARG A 235 -11.96 -17.59 16.27
C ARG A 235 -10.89 -16.50 16.06
N PRO A 236 -10.50 -16.20 14.81
CA PRO A 236 -9.50 -15.19 14.51
C PRO A 236 -10.00 -13.78 14.90
N ILE A 237 -9.41 -13.16 15.92
CA ILE A 237 -9.90 -11.88 16.49
C ILE A 237 -9.15 -10.64 16.00
N SER A 238 -7.93 -10.78 15.49
CA SER A 238 -7.17 -9.69 14.86
C SER A 238 -6.20 -10.25 13.82
N ILE A 239 -5.88 -9.46 12.78
CA ILE A 239 -5.01 -9.85 11.67
C ILE A 239 -4.06 -8.70 11.29
N ALA A 240 -2.86 -9.03 10.83
CA ALA A 240 -1.90 -8.08 10.28
C ALA A 240 -1.09 -8.73 9.14
N VAL A 241 -0.67 -7.92 8.18
CA VAL A 241 0.16 -8.36 7.05
C VAL A 241 1.51 -7.67 7.06
N ASP A 242 2.55 -8.40 6.71
CA ASP A 242 3.88 -7.88 6.34
C ASP A 242 4.11 -8.18 4.85
N PRO A 243 3.79 -7.24 3.95
CA PRO A 243 4.02 -7.39 2.52
C PRO A 243 5.49 -7.55 2.14
N TYR A 244 6.41 -7.04 2.97
CA TYR A 244 7.85 -7.05 2.69
C TYR A 244 8.43 -8.44 2.90
N ARG A 245 8.04 -9.08 4.00
CA ARG A 245 8.48 -10.45 4.33
C ARG A 245 7.55 -11.53 3.80
N GLY A 246 6.43 -11.13 3.19
CA GLY A 246 5.43 -12.05 2.67
C GLY A 246 4.78 -12.86 3.78
N LYS A 247 4.46 -12.23 4.92
CA LYS A 247 3.86 -12.89 6.09
C LYS A 247 2.48 -12.36 6.44
N LEU A 248 1.62 -13.27 6.89
CA LEU A 248 0.31 -13.00 7.47
C LEU A 248 0.34 -13.44 8.94
N TYR A 249 -0.15 -12.59 9.83
CA TYR A 249 -0.24 -12.83 11.27
C TYR A 249 -1.68 -12.71 11.74
N TRP A 250 -2.09 -13.53 12.70
CA TRP A 250 -3.40 -13.41 13.32
C TRP A 250 -3.39 -13.89 14.77
N VAL A 251 -4.37 -13.42 15.53
CA VAL A 251 -4.63 -13.85 16.91
C VAL A 251 -5.76 -14.86 16.91
N GLU A 252 -5.50 -16.06 17.44
CA GLU A 252 -6.52 -17.07 17.70
C GLU A 252 -6.95 -17.06 19.16
N ARG A 253 -8.24 -17.31 19.38
CA ARG A 253 -8.84 -17.45 20.71
C ARG A 253 -9.53 -18.80 20.81
N SER A 254 -8.83 -19.78 21.35
CA SER A 254 -9.38 -21.11 21.58
C SER A 254 -9.93 -21.25 23.01
N ARG A 255 -10.88 -22.16 23.18
CA ARG A 255 -11.36 -22.61 24.49
C ARG A 255 -10.81 -24.00 24.72
N THR A 256 -10.08 -24.18 25.80
CA THR A 256 -9.49 -25.47 26.18
C THR A 256 -10.55 -26.40 26.77
N GLU A 257 -10.21 -27.69 26.94
CA GLU A 257 -11.06 -28.68 27.60
C GLU A 257 -11.42 -28.26 29.05
N SER A 258 -10.52 -27.56 29.73
CA SER A 258 -10.73 -27.04 31.08
C SER A 258 -11.54 -25.74 31.11
N SER A 259 -12.14 -25.33 29.99
CA SER A 259 -12.86 -24.06 29.82
C SER A 259 -12.00 -22.80 30.00
N SER A 260 -10.67 -22.92 30.10
CA SER A 260 -9.80 -21.74 30.05
C SER A 260 -9.73 -21.19 28.62
N ILE A 261 -9.48 -19.89 28.51
CA ILE A 261 -9.24 -19.24 27.22
C ILE A 261 -7.73 -19.28 26.98
N GLU A 262 -7.33 -19.76 25.82
CA GLU A 262 -5.95 -19.67 25.35
C GLU A 262 -5.87 -18.70 24.18
N ILE A 263 -4.87 -17.83 24.23
CA ILE A 263 -4.57 -16.87 23.17
C ILE A 263 -3.27 -17.30 22.51
N GLN A 264 -3.25 -17.29 21.18
CA GLN A 264 -2.06 -17.58 20.39
C GLN A 264 -1.92 -16.56 19.27
N ILE A 265 -0.69 -16.18 18.97
CA ILE A 265 -0.35 -15.45 17.75
C ILE A 265 0.24 -16.45 16.77
N VAL A 266 -0.41 -16.59 15.62
CA VAL A 266 -0.03 -17.52 14.56
C VAL A 266 0.48 -16.73 13.37
N SER A 267 1.42 -17.31 12.62
CA SER A 267 1.93 -16.75 11.38
C SER A 267 1.88 -17.75 10.23
N SER A 268 1.82 -17.24 9.00
CA SER A 268 1.94 -18.01 7.77
C SER A 268 2.56 -17.15 6.67
N ASN A 269 2.87 -17.74 5.51
CA ASN A 269 3.10 -16.98 4.29
C ASN A 269 1.81 -16.28 3.82
N LEU A 270 1.90 -15.26 2.97
CA LEU A 270 0.71 -14.55 2.45
C LEU A 270 -0.22 -15.45 1.61
N ASP A 271 0.26 -16.62 1.18
CA ASP A 271 -0.55 -17.67 0.52
C ASP A 271 -1.18 -18.68 1.51
N GLY A 272 -1.01 -18.48 2.82
CA GLY A 272 -1.55 -19.31 3.89
C GLY A 272 -0.75 -20.57 4.22
N THR A 273 0.37 -20.81 3.54
CA THR A 273 1.28 -21.95 3.80
C THR A 273 2.24 -21.69 4.96
N GLU A 274 2.91 -22.74 5.44
CA GLU A 274 3.86 -22.67 6.57
C GLU A 274 3.27 -22.04 7.84
N ARG A 275 2.06 -22.47 8.21
CA ARG A 275 1.45 -22.03 9.47
C ARG A 275 2.31 -22.46 10.65
N GLN A 276 2.57 -21.53 11.55
CA GLN A 276 3.33 -21.79 12.77
C GLN A 276 2.85 -20.87 13.90
N ILE A 277 2.82 -21.41 15.12
CA ILE A 277 2.58 -20.63 16.33
C ILE A 277 3.85 -19.80 16.62
N LEU A 278 3.68 -18.48 16.71
CA LEU A 278 4.75 -17.57 17.11
C LEU A 278 4.81 -17.41 18.62
N ILE A 279 3.65 -17.14 19.23
CA ILE A 279 3.49 -16.94 20.68
C ILE A 279 2.27 -17.74 21.12
N SER A 280 2.37 -18.41 22.28
CA SER A 280 1.27 -19.11 22.93
C SER A 280 1.21 -18.77 24.42
N GLY A 281 0.08 -19.08 25.06
CA GLY A 281 -0.02 -19.02 26.52
C GLY A 281 1.09 -19.84 27.20
N PRO A 282 1.67 -19.37 28.33
CA PRO A 282 1.29 -18.20 29.12
C PRO A 282 2.03 -16.90 28.74
N GLN A 283 2.77 -16.86 27.62
CA GLN A 283 3.56 -15.68 27.20
C GLN A 283 2.69 -14.52 26.73
N ILE A 284 1.42 -14.79 26.42
CA ILE A 284 0.39 -13.82 26.06
C ILE A 284 -0.88 -14.14 26.82
N ALA A 285 -1.48 -13.13 27.45
CA ALA A 285 -2.68 -13.31 28.27
C ALA A 285 -3.95 -12.89 27.51
N TYR A 286 -3.92 -11.72 26.86
CA TYR A 286 -5.06 -11.19 26.12
C TYR A 286 -4.61 -10.15 25.10
N SER A 287 -4.94 -10.35 23.82
CA SER A 287 -4.60 -9.39 22.77
C SER A 287 -5.82 -8.78 22.10
N SER A 288 -5.83 -7.45 22.01
CA SER A 288 -6.89 -6.68 21.35
C SER A 288 -6.52 -6.27 19.93
N ASP A 289 -5.24 -5.95 19.67
CA ASP A 289 -4.78 -5.48 18.36
C ASP A 289 -3.32 -5.90 18.11
N ILE A 290 -2.99 -6.16 16.84
CA ILE A 290 -1.66 -6.53 16.37
C ILE A 290 -1.28 -5.69 15.14
N ARG A 291 -0.03 -5.24 15.06
CA ARG A 291 0.48 -4.39 13.99
C ARG A 291 1.92 -4.73 13.65
N VAL A 292 2.25 -4.68 12.36
CA VAL A 292 3.63 -4.84 11.91
C VAL A 292 4.29 -3.47 11.83
N SER A 293 5.45 -3.31 12.46
CA SER A 293 6.34 -2.18 12.19
C SER A 293 6.97 -2.37 10.82
N MET A 294 6.67 -1.52 9.84
CA MET A 294 7.24 -1.69 8.49
C MET A 294 8.75 -1.44 8.45
N THR A 295 9.31 -0.73 9.44
CA THR A 295 10.73 -0.39 9.54
C THR A 295 11.56 -1.53 10.13
N THR A 296 11.11 -2.09 11.26
CA THR A 296 11.82 -3.18 11.95
C THR A 296 11.33 -4.56 11.52
N GLY A 297 10.11 -4.62 10.97
CA GLY A 297 9.33 -5.83 10.68
C GLY A 297 8.99 -6.64 11.93
N GLU A 298 9.10 -6.06 13.11
CA GLU A 298 8.61 -6.67 14.34
C GLU A 298 7.08 -6.63 14.34
N LEU A 299 6.49 -7.67 14.93
CA LEU A 299 5.05 -7.71 15.19
C LEU A 299 4.82 -7.15 16.58
N CYS A 300 4.18 -5.99 16.66
CA CYS A 300 3.80 -5.35 17.90
C CYS A 300 2.34 -5.63 18.23
N TYR A 301 2.04 -5.86 19.49
CA TYR A 301 0.72 -6.26 19.95
C TYR A 301 0.45 -5.69 21.33
N ILE A 302 -0.84 -5.45 21.59
CA ILE A 302 -1.30 -5.19 22.95
C ILE A 302 -1.45 -6.53 23.66
N ASP A 303 -0.86 -6.66 24.84
CA ASP A 303 -1.13 -7.75 25.78
C ASP A 303 -1.60 -7.18 27.11
N SER A 304 -2.91 -7.29 27.36
CA SER A 304 -3.57 -6.78 28.57
C SER A 304 -3.31 -5.29 28.81
N LEU A 305 -2.31 -4.93 29.63
CA LEU A 305 -1.94 -3.55 29.96
C LEU A 305 -0.52 -3.20 29.48
N LYS A 306 -0.03 -3.92 28.46
CA LYS A 306 1.31 -3.74 27.89
C LYS A 306 1.22 -3.62 26.37
N ILE A 307 2.24 -2.99 25.79
CA ILE A 307 2.55 -3.08 24.38
C ILE A 307 3.90 -3.79 24.26
N ASP A 308 3.88 -4.96 23.63
CA ASP A 308 5.05 -5.79 23.38
C ASP A 308 5.30 -5.87 21.86
N CYS A 309 6.56 -6.04 21.47
CA CYS A 309 6.95 -6.33 20.09
C CYS A 309 7.81 -7.59 20.04
N ILE A 310 7.53 -8.46 19.07
CA ILE A 310 8.28 -9.68 18.82
C ILE A 310 9.06 -9.57 17.51
N ASP A 311 10.36 -9.86 17.56
CA ASP A 311 11.14 -10.18 16.36
C ASP A 311 10.72 -11.56 15.87
N THR A 312 10.05 -11.59 14.72
CA THR A 312 9.45 -12.82 14.19
C THR A 312 10.47 -13.87 13.74
N LYS A 313 11.76 -13.54 13.65
CA LYS A 313 12.83 -14.48 13.26
C LYS A 313 13.42 -15.21 14.46
N ASN A 314 13.81 -14.48 15.49
CA ASN A 314 14.44 -15.06 16.69
C ASN A 314 13.47 -15.26 17.86
N LYS A 315 12.20 -14.83 17.70
CA LYS A 315 11.13 -14.90 18.70
C LYS A 315 11.43 -14.17 20.00
N LYS A 316 12.33 -13.18 19.97
CA LYS A 316 12.61 -12.33 21.13
C LYS A 316 11.50 -11.31 21.28
N ILE A 317 10.93 -11.24 22.49
CA ILE A 317 9.91 -10.28 22.87
C ILE A 317 10.57 -9.13 23.62
N GLN A 318 10.16 -7.91 23.31
CA GLN A 318 10.53 -6.68 24.02
C GLN A 318 9.25 -5.94 24.43
N THR A 319 9.14 -5.59 25.71
CA THR A 319 8.09 -4.68 26.19
C THR A 319 8.49 -3.24 25.92
N ILE A 320 7.63 -2.51 25.22
CA ILE A 320 7.82 -1.08 24.89
C ILE A 320 7.13 -0.20 25.92
N GLY A 321 5.89 -0.55 26.28
CA GLY A 321 5.09 0.16 27.28
C GLY A 321 4.43 -0.81 28.26
N SER A 322 4.35 -0.42 29.53
CA SER A 322 3.74 -1.23 30.59
C SER A 322 2.89 -0.37 31.53
N ASN A 323 2.00 -1.01 32.31
CA ASN A 323 1.03 -0.33 33.18
C ASN A 323 0.12 0.65 32.43
N LEU A 324 -0.20 0.31 31.18
CA LEU A 324 -1.00 1.14 30.30
C LEU A 324 -2.47 1.13 30.76
N ARG A 325 -3.14 2.27 30.61
CA ARG A 325 -4.55 2.40 30.98
C ARG A 325 -5.45 1.91 29.85
N ASN A 326 -5.90 0.66 29.95
CA ASN A 326 -6.87 0.03 29.05
C ASN A 326 -6.54 0.21 27.55
N PRO A 327 -5.34 -0.18 27.09
CA PRO A 327 -4.97 -0.04 25.69
C PRO A 327 -5.90 -0.88 24.80
N PHE A 328 -6.39 -0.31 23.69
CA PHE A 328 -7.31 -1.01 22.79
C PHE A 328 -6.85 -1.04 21.33
N GLY A 329 -6.94 0.08 20.60
CA GLY A 329 -6.44 0.17 19.23
C GLY A 329 -4.97 0.55 19.21
N LEU A 330 -4.18 -0.08 18.34
CA LEU A 330 -2.73 0.14 18.22
C LEU A 330 -2.41 0.66 16.81
N ALA A 331 -1.57 1.68 16.73
CA ALA A 331 -0.93 2.10 15.48
C ALA A 331 0.58 2.24 15.70
N VAL A 332 1.36 1.83 14.69
CA VAL A 332 2.82 1.77 14.76
C VAL A 332 3.40 2.56 13.59
N THR A 333 4.44 3.32 13.89
CA THR A 333 5.25 4.09 12.94
C THR A 333 6.73 3.76 13.14
N ASP A 334 7.58 4.31 12.29
CA ASP A 334 9.03 4.16 12.31
C ASP A 334 9.68 4.68 13.61
N ASP A 335 9.02 5.58 14.34
CA ASP A 335 9.56 6.28 15.50
C ASP A 335 8.67 6.21 16.75
N SER A 336 7.40 5.81 16.62
CA SER A 336 6.45 5.85 17.73
C SER A 336 5.32 4.83 17.62
N MET A 337 4.73 4.53 18.77
CA MET A 337 3.50 3.77 18.90
C MET A 337 2.40 4.64 19.50
N TYR A 338 1.19 4.41 19.03
CA TYR A 338 0.00 5.15 19.43
C TYR A 338 -1.06 4.16 19.87
N TRP A 339 -1.73 4.45 20.98
CA TRP A 339 -2.85 3.64 21.42
C TRP A 339 -3.97 4.49 22.00
N THR A 340 -5.15 3.90 22.06
CA THR A 340 -6.32 4.52 22.67
C THR A 340 -6.56 3.92 24.05
N SER A 341 -6.93 4.74 25.02
CA SER A 341 -7.36 4.30 26.34
C SER A 341 -8.86 3.96 26.32
N GLY A 342 -9.18 2.76 25.82
CA GLY A 342 -10.51 2.43 25.29
C GLY A 342 -11.71 2.69 26.22
N LEU A 343 -12.87 2.90 25.58
CA LEU A 343 -14.25 2.86 26.11
C LEU A 343 -14.61 3.87 27.21
N LEU A 344 -13.76 4.85 27.52
CA LEU A 344 -14.07 5.92 28.45
C LEU A 344 -14.51 7.20 27.72
N PRO A 345 -15.44 7.99 28.29
CA PRO A 345 -15.65 9.38 27.87
C PRO A 345 -14.34 10.16 28.04
N SER A 346 -14.01 11.07 27.11
CA SER A 346 -12.75 11.85 27.07
C SER A 346 -11.47 11.03 26.79
N ASP A 347 -11.59 10.03 25.91
CA ASP A 347 -10.44 9.28 25.40
C ASP A 347 -9.41 10.22 24.73
N LYS A 348 -8.14 9.86 24.81
CA LYS A 348 -7.02 10.53 24.14
C LYS A 348 -6.24 9.47 23.37
N ILE A 349 -5.50 9.90 22.37
CA ILE A 349 -4.54 9.01 21.73
C ILE A 349 -3.22 9.19 22.47
N GLU A 350 -2.88 8.19 23.27
CA GLU A 350 -1.59 8.10 23.95
C GLU A 350 -0.49 7.77 22.93
N ARG A 351 0.74 8.24 23.19
CA ARG A 351 1.89 8.01 22.32
C ARG A 351 3.15 7.73 23.14
N ILE A 352 3.96 6.80 22.66
CA ILE A 352 5.27 6.46 23.21
C ILE A 352 6.27 6.34 22.06
N ASP A 353 7.53 6.73 22.27
CA ASP A 353 8.58 6.45 21.30
C ASP A 353 9.07 5.00 21.39
N LEU A 354 9.86 4.55 20.41
CA LEU A 354 10.42 3.19 20.39
C LEU A 354 11.45 2.92 21.50
N HIS A 355 11.89 3.96 22.22
CA HIS A 355 12.79 3.84 23.37
C HIS A 355 12.03 3.72 24.71
N GLY A 356 10.69 3.72 24.67
CA GLY A 356 9.85 3.60 25.87
C GLY A 356 9.61 4.94 26.58
N VAL A 357 9.87 6.07 25.93
CA VAL A 357 9.63 7.40 26.50
C VAL A 357 8.23 7.87 26.12
N GLN A 358 7.38 8.05 27.14
CA GLN A 358 6.02 8.58 26.98
C GLN A 358 6.05 9.98 26.37
N GLN A 359 5.20 10.22 25.38
CA GLN A 359 5.03 11.51 24.72
C GLN A 359 3.71 12.16 25.14
N GLU A 360 3.54 13.45 24.84
CA GLU A 360 2.29 14.16 25.08
C GLU A 360 1.13 13.51 24.28
N PRO A 361 -0.02 13.22 24.92
CA PRO A 361 -1.15 12.60 24.25
C PRO A 361 -1.82 13.56 23.25
N ILE A 362 -2.36 13.01 22.16
CA ILE A 362 -3.14 13.77 21.18
C ILE A 362 -4.61 13.82 21.62
N PRO A 363 -5.19 15.00 21.85
CA PRO A 363 -6.59 15.13 22.24
C PRO A 363 -7.50 14.77 21.05
N ILE A 364 -8.60 14.06 21.32
CA ILE A 364 -9.63 13.75 20.32
C ILE A 364 -11.00 14.26 20.80
N PRO A 365 -11.81 14.88 19.92
CA PRO A 365 -13.10 15.47 20.30
C PRO A 365 -14.26 14.47 20.39
N TYR A 366 -13.95 13.17 20.34
CA TYR A 366 -14.93 12.08 20.33
C TYR A 366 -14.49 11.00 21.31
N SER A 367 -15.42 10.12 21.66
CA SER A 367 -15.17 8.99 22.57
C SER A 367 -15.39 7.68 21.83
N ILE A 368 -14.80 6.61 22.37
CA ILE A 368 -14.95 5.24 21.86
C ILE A 368 -14.32 5.09 20.47
N VAL A 369 -13.02 4.80 20.46
CA VAL A 369 -12.27 4.40 19.26
C VAL A 369 -12.29 2.88 19.13
N TYR A 370 -12.67 2.38 17.96
CA TYR A 370 -12.73 0.94 17.66
C TYR A 370 -11.49 0.44 16.92
N SER A 371 -10.91 1.26 16.04
CA SER A 371 -9.77 0.86 15.23
C SER A 371 -8.94 2.07 14.83
N MET A 372 -7.62 1.90 14.78
CA MET A 372 -6.68 2.97 14.46
C MET A 372 -5.52 2.43 13.64
N THR A 373 -5.11 3.15 12.60
CA THR A 373 -3.90 2.83 11.83
C THR A 373 -3.12 4.09 11.49
N ALA A 374 -1.80 3.98 11.36
CA ALA A 374 -0.92 5.09 11.05
C ALA A 374 -0.65 5.16 9.53
N VAL A 375 -0.80 6.35 8.98
CA VAL A 375 -0.40 6.67 7.60
C VAL A 375 0.75 7.66 7.69
N THR A 376 1.95 7.19 7.40
CA THR A 376 3.15 8.04 7.41
C THR A 376 3.28 8.84 6.12
N SER A 377 4.00 9.96 6.18
CA SER A 377 4.29 10.80 4.99
C SER A 377 5.04 10.06 3.87
N THR A 378 5.62 8.90 4.19
CA THR A 378 6.33 8.01 3.27
C THR A 378 5.61 6.67 3.20
N CYS A 379 4.90 6.41 2.10
CA CYS A 379 4.39 5.07 1.82
C CYS A 379 5.58 4.17 1.38
N PRO A 380 5.88 3.08 2.10
CA PRO A 380 6.92 2.15 1.65
C PRO A 380 6.47 1.48 0.35
N LEU A 381 7.16 1.82 -0.75
CA LEU A 381 6.94 1.23 -2.06
C LEU A 381 8.11 0.31 -2.39
N PHE A 382 7.82 -0.97 -2.53
CA PHE A 382 8.76 -1.96 -3.05
C PHE A 382 8.04 -2.88 -4.03
N SER A 383 8.79 -3.49 -4.93
CA SER A 383 8.24 -4.45 -5.88
C SER A 383 8.46 -5.86 -5.36
N ASN A 384 7.43 -6.69 -5.46
CA ASN A 384 7.51 -8.12 -5.22
C ASN A 384 6.96 -8.89 -6.45
N ALA A 385 6.97 -10.23 -6.38
CA ALA A 385 6.56 -11.08 -7.48
C ALA A 385 5.08 -10.93 -7.90
N CYS A 386 4.24 -10.29 -7.07
CA CYS A 386 2.82 -10.06 -7.33
C CYS A 386 2.47 -8.59 -7.64
N SER A 387 3.41 -7.66 -7.48
CA SER A 387 3.14 -6.20 -7.58
C SER A 387 2.76 -5.73 -8.98
N THR A 388 3.23 -6.42 -10.03
CA THR A 388 2.95 -6.04 -11.43
C THR A 388 2.12 -7.12 -12.08
N ASP A 389 1.02 -6.73 -12.74
CA ASP A 389 0.17 -7.60 -13.56
C ASP A 389 -0.27 -8.89 -12.83
N ASN A 390 -0.65 -8.78 -11.55
CA ASN A 390 -0.99 -9.94 -10.73
C ASN A 390 0.11 -11.03 -10.75
N GLY A 391 1.38 -10.62 -10.85
CA GLY A 391 2.54 -11.49 -11.04
C GLY A 391 2.56 -12.29 -12.35
N GLY A 392 1.64 -12.08 -13.29
CA GLY A 392 1.41 -12.98 -14.42
C GLY A 392 0.65 -14.25 -14.02
N CYS A 393 -0.15 -14.19 -12.96
CA CYS A 393 -1.14 -15.22 -12.64
C CYS A 393 -2.34 -15.14 -13.61
N PRO A 394 -2.98 -16.27 -13.97
CA PRO A 394 -4.18 -16.27 -14.81
C PRO A 394 -5.30 -15.35 -14.28
N GLU A 395 -6.14 -14.82 -15.16
CA GLU A 395 -7.18 -13.82 -14.84
C GLU A 395 -8.13 -14.23 -13.69
N ASN A 396 -8.41 -15.52 -13.54
CA ASN A 396 -9.29 -16.08 -12.51
C ASN A 396 -8.56 -16.55 -11.24
N THR A 397 -7.36 -16.02 -11.00
CA THR A 397 -6.52 -16.41 -9.86
C THR A 397 -5.94 -15.19 -9.15
N ILE A 398 -5.61 -15.38 -7.88
CA ILE A 398 -5.01 -14.36 -7.03
C ILE A 398 -3.53 -14.71 -6.84
N CYS A 399 -2.63 -13.79 -7.19
CA CYS A 399 -1.21 -13.92 -6.86
C CYS A 399 -0.98 -13.63 -5.38
N LEU A 400 -0.31 -14.54 -4.69
CA LEU A 400 0.09 -14.39 -3.30
C LEU A 400 1.56 -14.70 -3.16
N ILE A 401 2.27 -13.89 -2.37
CA ILE A 401 3.71 -14.05 -2.17
C ILE A 401 3.99 -15.31 -1.36
N ASN A 402 4.96 -16.08 -1.83
CA ASN A 402 5.52 -17.21 -1.12
C ASN A 402 7.05 -17.17 -1.25
N PRO A 403 7.77 -16.80 -0.19
CA PRO A 403 9.23 -16.64 -0.23
C PRO A 403 10.00 -17.98 -0.34
N ARG A 404 9.31 -19.13 -0.26
CA ARG A 404 9.92 -20.46 -0.30
C ARG A 404 9.91 -21.10 -1.68
N ILE A 405 9.05 -20.61 -2.57
CA ILE A 405 8.96 -21.11 -3.94
C ILE A 405 9.93 -20.29 -4.81
N GLN A 406 10.58 -20.95 -5.77
CA GLN A 406 11.54 -20.29 -6.67
C GLN A 406 10.93 -19.11 -7.45
N SER A 407 9.64 -19.17 -7.79
CA SER A 407 8.90 -18.08 -8.44
C SER A 407 8.64 -16.88 -7.50
N GLY A 408 8.81 -17.04 -6.18
CA GLY A 408 8.46 -16.06 -5.16
C GLY A 408 6.95 -15.85 -4.96
N ARG A 409 6.10 -16.62 -5.66
CA ARG A 409 4.64 -16.44 -5.68
C ARG A 409 3.89 -17.74 -5.97
N ASN A 410 2.63 -17.76 -5.57
CA ASN A 410 1.65 -18.78 -5.89
C ASN A 410 0.39 -18.16 -6.52
N CYS A 411 -0.26 -18.86 -7.45
CA CYS A 411 -1.52 -18.43 -8.08
C CYS A 411 -2.66 -19.29 -7.54
N ILE A 412 -3.47 -18.72 -6.66
CA ILE A 412 -4.59 -19.44 -6.05
C ILE A 412 -5.85 -19.24 -6.88
N LYS A 413 -6.49 -20.35 -7.27
CA LYS A 413 -7.81 -20.34 -7.91
C LYS A 413 -8.88 -19.90 -6.93
N ILE A 414 -9.81 -19.10 -7.43
CA ILE A 414 -11.05 -18.78 -6.74
C ILE A 414 -11.80 -20.09 -6.48
N LYS A 415 -12.07 -20.37 -5.20
CA LYS A 415 -13.08 -21.36 -4.82
C LYS A 415 -14.36 -20.60 -4.53
N ASN A 416 -15.36 -20.75 -5.42
CA ASN A 416 -16.71 -20.23 -5.19
C ASN A 416 -17.37 -20.95 -4.00
#